data_AF-A0A0G1UJZ4-F1
#
_entry.id   AF-A0A0G1UJZ4-F1
#
_cell.length_a   1.000
_cell.length_b   1.000
_cell.length_c   1.000
_cell.angle_alpha   90.00
_cell.angle_beta   90.00
_cell.angle_gamma   90.00
#
_symmetry.space_group_name_H-M   'P 1'
#
loop_
_entity.id
_entity.type
_entity.pdbx_description
1 polymer ?
#
loop_
_entity_poly.entity_id
_entity_poly.type
_entity_poly.pdbx_seq_one_letter_code
_entity_poly.pdbx_strand_id
1 'polypeptide(L)'
;MKREKNTMRGFTLIELLIVIGLIAILAGVVFVALDPLTRFAAARNSRRAADVSSILSAIRVHQVDNGGNYHANIAGLTDDTFYMIGTASGNPGCQNEPAGNMPVCATQAILDSNCVDIVPLSTLGYLGVVPQSPNGSKSWSQANTGYYMSRNANNSVTVGACEDEGLGAIKITR
;
A
#
# COMPACT_ATOMS: atom_id res chain seq x y z
N MET A 1 -35.47 11.85 -62.42
CA MET A 1 -34.81 11.62 -61.11
C MET A 1 -35.81 11.89 -59.99
N LYS A 2 -36.32 10.86 -59.30
CA LYS A 2 -37.17 11.01 -58.11
C LYS A 2 -36.25 11.23 -56.90
N ARG A 3 -36.35 12.38 -56.24
CA ARG A 3 -35.67 12.65 -54.96
C ARG A 3 -36.52 12.09 -53.82
N GLU A 4 -36.05 11.07 -53.13
CA GLU A 4 -36.65 10.63 -51.87
C GLU A 4 -36.39 11.67 -50.78
N LYS A 5 -37.48 12.19 -50.19
CA LYS A 5 -37.41 13.11 -49.05
C LYS A 5 -37.20 12.29 -47.79
N ASN A 6 -36.01 12.35 -47.23
CA ASN A 6 -35.67 11.70 -45.97
C ASN A 6 -36.32 12.50 -44.82
N THR A 7 -37.46 12.05 -44.32
CA THR A 7 -38.11 12.64 -43.13
C THR A 7 -37.32 12.25 -41.90
N MET A 8 -36.50 13.17 -41.38
CA MET A 8 -35.87 13.02 -40.07
C MET A 8 -36.96 13.08 -39.00
N ARG A 9 -37.23 11.96 -38.33
CA ARG A 9 -38.14 11.89 -37.18
C ARG A 9 -37.36 12.40 -35.96
N GLY A 10 -37.90 13.42 -35.29
CA GLY A 10 -37.36 13.91 -34.02
C GLY A 10 -37.76 13.01 -32.85
N PHE A 11 -36.95 13.02 -31.79
CA PHE A 11 -37.28 12.36 -30.52
C PHE A 11 -38.42 13.09 -29.82
N THR A 12 -39.31 12.33 -29.18
CA THR A 12 -40.35 12.91 -28.33
C THR A 12 -39.80 13.26 -26.95
N LEU A 13 -40.36 14.29 -26.30
CA LEU A 13 -39.99 14.66 -24.93
C LEU A 13 -40.24 13.52 -23.94
N ILE A 14 -41.28 12.70 -24.17
CA ILE A 14 -41.59 11.56 -23.31
C ILE A 14 -40.56 10.44 -23.45
N GLU A 15 -40.04 10.18 -24.65
CA GLU A 15 -38.94 9.21 -24.84
C GLU A 15 -37.69 9.66 -24.08
N LEU A 16 -37.34 10.94 -24.16
CA LEU A 16 -36.18 11.45 -23.42
C LEU A 16 -36.37 11.34 -21.90
N LEU A 17 -37.58 11.63 -21.41
CA LEU A 17 -37.92 11.58 -19.98
C LEU A 17 -37.84 10.15 -19.41
N ILE A 18 -38.32 9.16 -20.17
CA ILE A 18 -38.23 7.76 -19.76
C ILE A 18 -36.77 7.30 -19.73
N VAL A 19 -35.95 7.71 -20.71
CA VAL A 19 -34.54 7.31 -20.79
C VAL A 19 -33.74 7.85 -19.60
N ILE A 20 -33.89 9.14 -19.24
CA ILE A 20 -33.17 9.68 -18.08
C ILE A 20 -33.62 9.02 -16.77
N GLY A 21 -34.91 8.66 -16.66
CA GLY A 21 -35.43 7.91 -15.51
C GLY A 21 -34.81 6.51 -15.41
N LEU A 22 -34.71 5.80 -16.53
CA LEU A 22 -34.05 4.49 -16.61
C LEU A 22 -32.56 4.59 -16.28
N ILE A 23 -31.85 5.60 -16.79
CA ILE A 23 -30.43 5.82 -16.48
C ILE A 23 -30.24 6.07 -14.98
N ALA A 24 -31.11 6.88 -14.35
CA ALA A 24 -31.02 7.15 -12.91
C ALA A 24 -31.21 5.87 -12.06
N ILE A 25 -32.16 5.02 -12.44
CA ILE A 25 -32.40 3.74 -11.75
C ILE A 25 -31.20 2.80 -11.90
N LEU A 26 -30.69 2.64 -13.13
CA LEU A 26 -29.54 1.78 -13.41
C LEU A 26 -28.28 2.27 -12.69
N ALA A 27 -28.04 3.58 -12.65
CA ALA A 27 -26.92 4.17 -11.94
C ALA A 27 -26.99 3.90 -10.43
N GLY A 28 -28.18 4.00 -9.82
CA GLY A 28 -28.39 3.66 -8.41
C GLY A 28 -28.08 2.20 -8.09
N VAL A 29 -28.54 1.26 -8.93
CA VAL A 29 -28.28 -0.18 -8.75
C VAL A 29 -26.79 -0.50 -8.87
N VAL A 30 -26.10 0.06 -9.86
CA VAL A 30 -24.65 -0.17 -10.07
C VAL A 30 -23.83 0.33 -8.88
N PHE A 31 -24.17 1.48 -8.30
CA PHE A 31 -23.43 2.04 -7.17
C PHE A 31 -23.51 1.14 -5.93
N VAL A 32 -24.71 0.60 -5.63
CA VAL A 32 -24.91 -0.32 -4.50
C VAL A 32 -24.25 -1.68 -4.76
N ALA A 33 -24.32 -2.19 -6.00
CA ALA A 33 -23.81 -3.52 -6.33
C ALA A 33 -22.27 -3.62 -6.34
N LEU A 34 -21.56 -2.55 -6.67
CA LEU A 34 -20.11 -2.60 -6.87
C LEU A 34 -19.29 -2.33 -5.61
N ASP A 35 -19.86 -1.69 -4.58
CA ASP A 35 -19.17 -1.26 -3.36
C ASP A 35 -17.73 -0.77 -3.66
N PRO A 36 -17.60 0.34 -4.40
CA PRO A 36 -16.31 0.77 -4.96
C PRO A 36 -15.25 0.97 -3.87
N LEU A 37 -15.65 1.35 -2.66
CA LEU A 37 -14.76 1.58 -1.54
C LEU A 37 -14.01 0.31 -1.14
N THR A 38 -14.71 -0.83 -0.99
CA THR A 38 -14.05 -2.11 -0.64
C THR A 38 -13.19 -2.65 -1.78
N ARG A 39 -13.57 -2.39 -3.04
CA ARG A 39 -12.75 -2.77 -4.20
C ARG A 39 -11.43 -2.00 -4.26
N PHE A 40 -11.44 -0.71 -3.99
CA PHE A 40 -10.21 0.08 -3.91
C PHE A 40 -9.33 -0.36 -2.73
N ALA A 41 -9.93 -0.65 -1.57
CA ALA A 41 -9.22 -1.17 -0.41
C ALA A 41 -8.54 -2.52 -0.71
N ALA A 42 -9.27 -3.45 -1.35
CA ALA A 42 -8.72 -4.73 -1.78
C ALA A 42 -7.56 -4.58 -2.77
N ALA A 43 -7.66 -3.66 -3.72
CA ALA A 43 -6.58 -3.38 -4.67
C ALA A 43 -5.32 -2.83 -3.97
N ARG A 44 -5.48 -1.88 -3.03
CA ARG A 44 -4.35 -1.36 -2.24
C ARG A 44 -3.72 -2.44 -1.36
N ASN A 45 -4.51 -3.28 -0.72
CA ASN A 45 -4.01 -4.40 0.08
C ASN A 45 -3.28 -5.44 -0.77
N SER A 46 -3.79 -5.75 -1.96
CA SER A 46 -3.08 -6.63 -2.90
C SER A 46 -1.72 -6.04 -3.30
N ARG A 47 -1.64 -4.71 -3.47
CA ARG A 47 -0.36 -4.03 -3.73
C ARG A 47 0.58 -4.12 -2.53
N ARG A 48 0.09 -3.85 -1.32
CA ARG A 48 0.87 -3.98 -0.07
C ARG A 48 1.42 -5.38 0.12
N ALA A 49 0.62 -6.41 -0.17
CA ALA A 49 1.06 -7.81 -0.07
C ALA A 49 2.19 -8.13 -1.06
N ALA A 50 2.11 -7.62 -2.29
CA ALA A 50 3.16 -7.78 -3.30
C ALA A 50 4.45 -7.03 -2.89
N ASP A 51 4.32 -5.80 -2.36
CA ASP A 51 5.45 -4.99 -1.91
C ASP A 51 6.16 -5.63 -0.70
N VAL A 52 5.40 -6.11 0.31
CA VAL A 52 5.94 -6.84 1.48
C VAL A 52 6.68 -8.11 1.04
N SER A 53 6.12 -8.87 0.10
CA SER A 53 6.79 -10.05 -0.47
C SER A 53 8.09 -9.70 -1.19
N SER A 54 8.09 -8.60 -1.94
CA SER A 54 9.25 -8.13 -2.71
C SER A 54 10.38 -7.68 -1.78
N ILE A 55 10.07 -6.90 -0.74
CA ILE A 55 11.04 -6.46 0.29
C ILE A 55 11.68 -7.69 0.95
N LEU A 56 10.86 -8.61 1.44
CA LEU A 56 11.36 -9.78 2.17
C LEU A 56 12.19 -10.71 1.28
N SER A 57 11.80 -10.86 0.01
CA SER A 57 12.57 -11.62 -0.97
C SER A 57 13.93 -10.96 -1.23
N ALA A 58 13.98 -9.64 -1.39
CA ALA A 58 15.23 -8.89 -1.57
C ALA A 58 16.19 -9.06 -0.39
N ILE A 59 15.68 -8.95 0.85
CA ILE A 59 16.46 -9.15 2.08
C ILE A 59 17.06 -10.57 2.11
N ARG A 60 16.27 -11.58 1.72
CA ARG A 60 16.71 -12.97 1.70
C ARG A 60 17.72 -13.27 0.61
N VAL A 61 17.51 -12.79 -0.61
CA VAL A 61 18.47 -12.98 -1.70
C VAL A 61 19.81 -12.35 -1.32
N HIS A 62 19.78 -11.12 -0.79
CA HIS A 62 20.98 -10.50 -0.23
C HIS A 62 21.62 -11.39 0.85
N GLN A 63 20.84 -11.92 1.79
CA GLN A 63 21.36 -12.77 2.85
C GLN A 63 22.06 -14.02 2.30
N VAL A 64 21.47 -14.68 1.31
CA VAL A 64 22.05 -15.87 0.65
C VAL A 64 23.36 -15.52 -0.04
N ASP A 65 23.38 -14.42 -0.80
CA ASP A 65 24.55 -14.01 -1.57
C ASP A 65 25.71 -13.53 -0.67
N ASN A 66 25.41 -13.12 0.57
CA ASN A 66 26.38 -12.65 1.55
C ASN A 66 26.67 -13.69 2.66
N GLY A 67 26.52 -14.98 2.35
CA GLY A 67 26.94 -16.07 3.23
C GLY A 67 26.12 -16.16 4.53
N GLY A 68 24.84 -15.82 4.49
CA GLY A 68 23.93 -15.82 5.63
C GLY A 68 23.84 -14.49 6.38
N ASN A 69 24.64 -13.49 6.00
CA ASN A 69 24.69 -12.19 6.68
C ASN A 69 23.70 -11.19 6.10
N TYR A 70 23.00 -10.48 6.98
CA TYR A 70 22.18 -9.34 6.58
C TYR A 70 23.04 -8.11 6.28
N HIS A 71 22.49 -7.19 5.47
CA HIS A 71 23.07 -5.87 5.31
C HIS A 71 23.20 -5.16 6.68
N ALA A 72 24.23 -4.33 6.87
CA ALA A 72 24.55 -3.71 8.17
C ALA A 72 23.35 -3.03 8.84
N ASN A 73 22.52 -2.32 8.06
CA ASN A 73 21.31 -1.64 8.56
C ASN A 73 20.27 -2.60 9.16
N ILE A 74 20.19 -3.84 8.65
CA ILE A 74 19.28 -4.89 9.16
C ILE A 74 19.98 -5.71 10.25
N ALA A 75 21.29 -5.94 10.13
CA ALA A 75 22.10 -6.60 11.14
C ALA A 75 22.18 -5.80 12.45
N GLY A 76 22.09 -4.47 12.38
CA GLY A 76 22.09 -3.58 13.55
C GLY A 76 20.74 -3.42 14.26
N LEU A 77 19.67 -4.06 13.79
CA LEU A 77 18.36 -3.96 14.46
C LEU A 77 18.38 -4.66 15.81
N THR A 78 17.66 -4.09 16.77
CA THR A 78 17.35 -4.75 18.04
C THR A 78 16.31 -5.84 17.79
N ASP A 79 16.53 -7.01 18.37
CA ASP A 79 15.61 -8.14 18.19
C ASP A 79 14.22 -7.83 18.78
N ASP A 80 13.19 -8.38 18.14
CA ASP A 80 11.77 -8.26 18.49
C ASP A 80 11.24 -6.82 18.57
N THR A 81 11.98 -5.87 17.98
CA THR A 81 11.60 -4.45 17.86
C THR A 81 11.15 -4.15 16.43
N PHE A 82 10.08 -3.35 16.29
CA PHE A 82 9.57 -2.92 14.99
C PHE A 82 10.20 -1.62 14.54
N TYR A 83 10.59 -1.59 13.27
CA TYR A 83 11.20 -0.46 12.59
C TYR A 83 10.38 -0.11 11.35
N MET A 84 10.15 1.18 11.13
CA MET A 84 9.60 1.68 9.87
C MET A 84 10.69 1.59 8.81
N ILE A 85 10.35 1.01 7.67
CA ILE A 85 11.21 1.05 6.50
C ILE A 85 11.17 2.47 5.94
N GLY A 86 12.33 3.12 5.82
CA GLY A 86 12.41 4.48 5.32
C GLY A 86 13.65 5.22 5.82
N THR A 87 13.80 6.44 5.32
CA THR A 87 14.99 7.29 5.56
C THR A 87 14.72 8.46 6.49
N ALA A 88 13.59 8.48 7.21
CA ALA A 88 13.30 9.55 8.15
C ALA A 88 14.39 9.65 9.22
N SER A 89 14.64 10.86 9.70
CA SER A 89 15.60 11.13 10.77
C SER A 89 15.15 12.35 11.58
N GLY A 90 15.65 12.46 12.80
CA GLY A 90 15.24 13.51 13.74
C GLY A 90 13.87 13.25 14.38
N ASN A 91 13.25 14.29 14.90
CA ASN A 91 11.90 14.26 15.48
C ASN A 91 10.96 14.98 14.51
N PRO A 92 9.88 14.36 13.98
CA PRO A 92 9.25 13.12 14.47
C PRO A 92 9.86 11.81 13.97
N GLY A 93 10.78 11.84 13.01
CA GLY A 93 11.53 10.65 12.59
C GLY A 93 10.63 9.60 11.92
N CYS A 94 10.80 8.34 12.29
CA CYS A 94 9.97 7.24 11.80
C CYS A 94 8.63 7.10 12.51
N GLN A 95 8.40 7.95 13.50
CA GLN A 95 7.05 8.28 13.90
C GLN A 95 6.58 9.37 12.89
N ASN A 96 5.49 9.18 12.18
CA ASN A 96 4.82 10.30 11.51
C ASN A 96 3.35 10.20 11.84
N GLU A 97 2.94 11.05 12.78
CA GLU A 97 1.96 12.13 12.61
C GLU A 97 2.03 13.04 13.87
N PRO A 98 1.59 14.32 13.83
CA PRO A 98 1.93 15.31 14.85
C PRO A 98 1.39 14.93 16.23
N ALA A 99 2.24 15.10 17.26
CA ALA A 99 1.97 15.13 18.70
C ALA A 99 0.54 14.74 19.13
N GLY A 100 0.26 13.44 19.24
CA GLY A 100 -1.08 13.01 19.69
C GLY A 100 -1.45 11.56 19.41
N ASN A 101 -0.59 10.60 19.74
CA ASN A 101 -1.00 9.26 20.16
C ASN A 101 -1.87 8.43 19.19
N MET A 102 -1.47 8.31 17.92
CA MET A 102 -1.92 7.20 17.06
C MET A 102 -0.71 6.47 16.47
N PRO A 103 -0.54 5.16 16.73
CA PRO A 103 0.64 4.45 16.24
C PRO A 103 0.68 4.47 14.71
N VAL A 104 1.86 4.77 14.14
CA VAL A 104 2.10 4.88 12.69
C VAL A 104 1.60 3.63 11.96
N CYS A 105 1.76 2.48 12.58
CA CYS A 105 1.16 1.23 12.17
C CYS A 105 0.18 0.85 13.27
N ALA A 106 -1.12 0.72 12.96
CA ALA A 106 -2.16 0.59 13.97
C ALA A 106 -1.94 -0.58 14.96
N THR A 107 -1.15 -1.57 14.56
CA THR A 107 -0.84 -2.78 15.32
C THR A 107 0.57 -2.85 15.89
N GLN A 108 1.48 -1.95 15.52
CA GLN A 108 2.90 -2.00 15.92
C GLN A 108 3.34 -0.68 16.54
N ALA A 109 3.98 -0.75 17.71
CA ALA A 109 4.64 0.40 18.32
C ALA A 109 5.99 0.62 17.62
N ILE A 110 6.10 1.71 16.87
CA ILE A 110 7.33 2.17 16.22
C ILE A 110 7.71 3.51 16.85
N LEU A 111 8.90 3.58 17.42
CA LEU A 111 9.45 4.79 18.03
C LEU A 111 10.13 5.68 16.97
N ASP A 112 10.35 6.95 17.30
CA ASP A 112 10.93 8.00 16.46
C ASP A 112 12.25 7.59 15.82
N SER A 113 13.09 6.91 16.60
CA SER A 113 14.42 6.45 16.21
C SER A 113 14.42 5.10 15.50
N ASN A 114 13.27 4.42 15.42
CA ASN A 114 13.17 3.08 14.85
C ASN A 114 12.91 3.16 13.34
N CYS A 115 13.86 3.80 12.65
CA CYS A 115 13.95 3.78 11.20
C CYS A 115 14.91 2.71 10.73
N VAL A 116 14.59 2.05 9.62
CA VAL A 116 15.54 1.20 8.91
C VAL A 116 15.57 1.58 7.44
N ASP A 117 16.74 2.08 7.02
CA ASP A 117 17.00 2.38 5.61
C ASP A 117 17.42 1.12 4.87
N ILE A 118 16.59 0.69 3.92
CA ILE A 118 16.87 -0.44 3.02
C ILE A 118 17.17 0.00 1.57
N VAL A 119 17.31 1.31 1.31
CA VAL A 119 17.75 1.83 0.01
C VAL A 119 19.03 1.15 -0.49
N PRO A 120 20.03 0.81 0.37
CA PRO A 120 21.20 0.04 -0.07
C PRO A 120 20.87 -1.27 -0.78
N LEU A 121 19.79 -1.98 -0.41
CA LEU A 121 19.37 -3.20 -1.11
C LEU A 121 18.94 -2.92 -2.54
N SER A 122 18.36 -1.75 -2.80
CA SER A 122 18.01 -1.34 -4.17
C SER A 122 19.22 -0.89 -4.98
N THR A 123 20.15 -0.16 -4.36
CA THR A 123 21.42 0.23 -4.98
C THR A 123 22.27 -0.97 -5.37
N LEU A 124 22.23 -2.04 -4.57
CA LEU A 124 22.91 -3.31 -4.83
C LEU A 124 22.15 -4.22 -5.83
N GLY A 125 20.97 -3.82 -6.30
CA GLY A 125 20.20 -4.56 -7.30
C GLY A 125 19.32 -5.69 -6.78
N TYR A 126 19.21 -5.88 -5.46
CA TYR A 126 18.31 -6.88 -4.86
C TYR A 126 16.84 -6.46 -4.90
N LEU A 127 16.58 -5.16 -5.07
CA LEU A 127 15.26 -4.57 -5.14
C LEU A 127 15.26 -3.48 -6.22
N GLY A 128 14.20 -3.35 -7.02
CA GLY A 128 14.15 -2.29 -8.04
C GLY A 128 14.12 -0.88 -7.45
N VAL A 129 13.30 -0.68 -6.41
CA VAL A 129 13.18 0.55 -5.61
C VAL A 129 12.51 0.17 -4.29
N VAL A 130 12.81 0.89 -3.20
CA VAL A 130 12.07 0.71 -1.94
C VAL A 130 10.61 1.12 -2.18
N PRO A 131 9.64 0.19 -2.05
CA PRO A 131 8.26 0.51 -2.33
C PRO A 131 7.69 1.41 -1.24
N GLN A 132 6.73 2.25 -1.63
CA GLN A 132 5.93 3.07 -0.72
C GLN A 132 4.49 2.54 -0.73
N SER A 133 3.91 2.38 0.45
CA SER A 133 2.53 1.94 0.62
C SER A 133 1.58 2.91 -0.10
N PRO A 134 0.60 2.40 -0.86
CA PRO A 134 -0.49 3.23 -1.38
C PRO A 134 -1.19 3.97 -0.24
N ASN A 135 -1.55 5.24 -0.48
CA ASN A 135 -2.27 6.05 0.50
C ASN A 135 -3.69 5.47 0.70
N GLY A 136 -3.98 5.08 1.94
CA GLY A 136 -5.29 4.67 2.40
C GLY A 136 -5.87 5.73 3.32
N SER A 137 -6.02 5.39 4.60
CA SER A 137 -6.36 6.33 5.67
C SER A 137 -5.17 7.18 6.09
N LYS A 138 -3.95 6.72 5.77
CA LYS A 138 -2.70 7.43 6.02
C LYS A 138 -2.00 7.79 4.71
N SER A 139 -1.15 8.81 4.79
CA SER A 139 -0.27 9.21 3.69
C SER A 139 1.16 8.76 3.99
N TRP A 140 1.83 8.26 2.97
CA TRP A 140 3.19 7.75 3.07
C TRP A 140 4.16 8.58 2.23
N SER A 141 5.45 8.43 2.52
CA SER A 141 6.53 9.09 1.77
C SER A 141 7.73 8.15 1.66
N GLN A 142 8.77 8.53 0.92
CA GLN A 142 10.02 7.75 0.90
C GLN A 142 10.73 7.73 2.27
N ALA A 143 10.51 8.76 3.10
CA ALA A 143 11.05 8.82 4.44
C ALA A 143 10.31 7.88 5.41
N ASN A 144 8.99 7.73 5.22
CA ASN A 144 8.12 6.85 5.99
C ASN A 144 7.24 6.04 5.04
N THR A 145 7.71 4.85 4.66
CA THR A 145 7.14 4.12 3.52
C THR A 145 5.78 3.50 3.79
N GLY A 146 5.38 3.34 5.05
CA GLY A 146 4.18 2.59 5.44
C GLY A 146 4.38 1.08 5.47
N TYR A 147 5.61 0.63 5.31
CA TYR A 147 6.04 -0.74 5.57
C TYR A 147 6.93 -0.77 6.79
N TYR A 148 6.82 -1.82 7.59
CA TYR A 148 7.65 -2.04 8.76
C TYR A 148 8.36 -3.37 8.66
N MET A 149 9.42 -3.53 9.42
CA MET A 149 10.06 -4.81 9.63
C MET A 149 10.53 -5.00 11.07
N SER A 150 10.74 -6.26 11.45
CA SER A 150 11.42 -6.64 12.67
C SER A 150 12.29 -7.86 12.40
N ARG A 151 13.34 -8.03 13.20
CA ARG A 151 14.13 -9.25 13.24
C ARG A 151 13.95 -9.88 14.62
N ASN A 152 13.80 -11.19 14.71
CA ASN A 152 13.77 -11.88 16.00
C ASN A 152 15.15 -12.42 16.38
N ALA A 153 15.30 -12.90 17.62
CA ALA A 153 16.56 -13.45 18.13
C ALA A 153 17.09 -14.67 17.34
N ASN A 154 16.23 -15.33 16.55
CA ASN A 154 16.58 -16.45 15.69
C ASN A 154 16.96 -16.02 14.27
N ASN A 155 17.24 -14.74 14.03
CA ASN A 155 17.54 -14.15 12.73
C ASN A 155 16.42 -14.27 11.68
N SER A 156 15.18 -14.56 12.08
CA SER A 156 14.04 -14.48 11.16
C SER A 156 13.55 -13.04 11.06
N VAL A 157 13.22 -12.63 9.83
CA VAL A 157 12.73 -11.30 9.50
C VAL A 157 11.24 -11.34 9.26
N THR A 158 10.52 -10.42 9.88
CA THR A 158 9.12 -10.11 9.58
C THR A 158 9.06 -8.80 8.83
N VAL A 159 8.31 -8.77 7.72
CA VAL A 159 7.97 -7.53 7.01
C VAL A 159 6.45 -7.42 6.98
N GLY A 160 5.91 -6.22 7.17
CA GLY A 160 4.47 -5.99 7.11
C GLY A 160 4.11 -4.58 6.68
N ALA A 161 2.83 -4.37 6.42
CA ALA A 161 2.26 -3.08 6.08
C ALA A 161 1.54 -2.46 7.28
N CYS A 162 1.65 -1.15 7.42
CA CYS A 162 1.04 -0.41 8.52
C CYS A 162 -0.48 -0.26 8.42
N GLU A 163 -1.03 -0.49 7.22
CA GLU A 163 -2.46 -0.47 6.92
C GLU A 163 -2.91 -1.80 6.30
N ASP A 164 -4.05 -2.30 6.75
CA ASP A 164 -4.70 -3.51 6.24
C ASP A 164 -6.15 -3.29 5.76
N GLU A 165 -6.65 -2.05 5.85
CA GLU A 165 -7.96 -1.59 5.36
C GLU A 165 -9.13 -2.59 5.58
N GLY A 166 -9.15 -3.25 6.74
CA GLY A 166 -10.22 -4.16 7.14
C GLY A 166 -10.18 -5.57 6.53
N LEU A 167 -9.11 -5.94 5.81
CA LEU A 167 -8.92 -7.30 5.26
C LEU A 167 -7.89 -8.14 6.03
N GLY A 168 -7.45 -7.65 7.20
CA GLY A 168 -6.54 -8.35 8.11
C GLY A 168 -5.07 -8.09 7.84
N ALA A 169 -4.25 -8.23 8.89
CA ALA A 169 -2.85 -7.82 8.89
C ALA A 169 -2.03 -8.42 7.73
N ILE A 170 -1.41 -7.53 6.94
CA ILE A 170 -0.56 -7.90 5.82
C ILE A 170 0.89 -7.99 6.30
N LYS A 171 1.34 -9.20 6.62
CA LYS A 171 2.73 -9.45 7.06
C LYS A 171 3.22 -10.84 6.64
N ILE A 172 4.52 -10.97 6.46
CA ILE A 172 5.20 -12.23 6.15
C ILE A 172 6.43 -12.34 7.06
N THR A 173 6.57 -13.50 7.72
CA THR A 173 7.72 -13.84 8.58
C THR A 173 8.48 -15.01 7.99
N ARG A 174 9.81 -14.94 8.05
CA ARG A 174 10.67 -15.80 7.27
C ARG A 174 12.10 -15.87 7.75
#